data_AF-A0A7K2ZSH2-F1
#
_entry.id   AF-A0A7K2ZSH2-F1
#
_cell.length_a   1.000
_cell.length_b   1.000
_cell.length_c   1.000
_cell.angle_alpha   90.00
_cell.angle_beta   90.00
_cell.angle_gamma   90.00
#
_symmetry.space_group_name_H-M   'P 1'
#
loop_
_entity.id
_entity.type
_entity.pdbx_description
1 polymer ?
#
loop_
_entity_poly.entity_id
_entity_poly.type
_entity_poly.pdbx_seq_one_letter_code
_entity_poly.pdbx_strand_id
1 'polypeptide(L)'
;LRTAAEQWADTSRIDFTAWPVRGDRRGDDELLGRALRAWAEPPGNVRVSTTPGTVGVPPAQPPRLLFAGEVDGAAVVLFHDGGVRIVRYAEPPAGGDGATLDFARTDDADVTTGAAVVVSRTGEKARFLLAPWISETTTRDLLAPDTPGRPLEVGPDGITAPVGRPAAGGACDAWPVLQLRSSERIVEKHAFLVTDLGDLAPAHLTYTPKPGGGAPARQPREATGPEALLAWARTACSLRALSGSGVRAVNNWAFAEQRLPEGEASAEWLCTRADTWRGPGRVLVQFLQPAASPTAPAAVVADRNDTALCSRFGQHILAGTHWKAASGRWYVLAAGSRAVNRIEATGQVRGAAGGPTLAVRAPRDASVELTAKLREGGTLAAVR
;
A
#
# COMPACT_ATOMS: atom_id res chain seq x y z
N LEU A 1 10.34 -16.57 23.12
CA LEU A 1 11.09 -17.42 22.16
C LEU A 1 12.06 -16.56 21.36
N ARG A 2 13.17 -17.14 20.88
CA ARG A 2 14.15 -16.47 19.99
C ARG A 2 14.39 -17.36 18.77
N THR A 3 14.51 -16.73 17.60
CA THR A 3 14.79 -17.39 16.33
C THR A 3 16.31 -17.41 16.08
N ALA A 4 16.82 -18.47 15.45
CA ALA A 4 18.24 -18.55 15.12
C ALA A 4 18.64 -17.51 14.05
N ALA A 5 19.88 -17.00 14.12
CA ALA A 5 20.36 -15.91 13.29
C ALA A 5 20.22 -16.14 11.78
N GLU A 6 20.49 -17.38 11.33
CA GLU A 6 20.55 -17.76 9.92
C GLU A 6 19.28 -18.45 9.41
N GLN A 7 18.25 -18.61 10.26
CA GLN A 7 17.04 -19.37 9.91
C GLN A 7 16.31 -18.79 8.69
N TRP A 8 16.34 -17.46 8.52
CA TRP A 8 15.72 -16.79 7.38
C TRP A 8 16.32 -17.19 6.04
N ALA A 9 17.56 -17.68 6.00
CA ALA A 9 18.20 -18.09 4.76
C ALA A 9 18.00 -19.59 4.45
N ASP A 10 17.39 -20.33 5.37
CA ASP A 10 17.18 -21.78 5.28
C ASP A 10 15.76 -22.13 5.75
N THR A 11 14.77 -21.47 5.14
CA THR A 11 13.36 -21.71 5.42
C THR A 11 12.50 -21.41 4.20
N SER A 12 11.37 -22.09 4.10
CA SER A 12 10.32 -21.79 3.11
C SER A 12 9.38 -20.67 3.55
N ARG A 13 9.50 -20.19 4.80
CA ARG A 13 8.68 -19.09 5.36
C ARG A 13 9.54 -17.87 5.64
N ILE A 14 9.59 -16.97 4.66
CA ILE A 14 10.31 -15.69 4.77
C ILE A 14 9.35 -14.62 5.29
N ASP A 15 9.09 -14.69 6.59
CA ASP A 15 8.17 -13.80 7.31
C ASP A 15 8.70 -13.49 8.72
N PHE A 16 7.89 -12.86 9.58
CA PHE A 16 8.27 -12.50 10.95
C PHE A 16 8.68 -13.69 11.84
N THR A 17 8.29 -14.92 11.50
CA THR A 17 8.71 -16.12 12.21
C THR A 17 10.19 -16.46 11.98
N ALA A 18 10.79 -15.94 10.91
CA ALA A 18 12.20 -16.11 10.56
C ALA A 18 13.10 -14.95 11.04
N TRP A 19 12.55 -13.96 11.73
CA TRP A 19 13.32 -12.83 12.25
C TRP A 19 14.12 -13.22 13.50
N PRO A 20 15.46 -13.06 13.51
CA PRO A 20 16.25 -13.20 14.73
C PRO A 20 16.03 -12.00 15.65
N VAL A 21 16.25 -12.23 16.95
CA VAL A 21 16.19 -11.14 17.94
C VAL A 21 17.34 -10.15 17.73
N ARG A 22 17.02 -8.86 17.72
CA ARG A 22 18.01 -7.75 17.64
C ARG A 22 17.79 -6.70 18.74
N GLY A 23 18.67 -5.71 18.79
CA GLY A 23 18.65 -4.63 19.78
C GLY A 23 19.51 -4.92 21.02
N ASP A 24 19.92 -3.85 21.70
CA ASP A 24 20.83 -3.84 22.83
C ASP A 24 20.18 -4.24 24.17
N ARG A 25 18.86 -4.11 24.29
CA ARG A 25 18.06 -4.51 25.47
C ARG A 25 17.45 -5.91 25.36
N ARG A 26 17.89 -6.74 24.40
CA ARG A 26 17.37 -8.11 24.19
C ARG A 26 17.50 -9.07 25.38
N GLY A 27 18.36 -8.75 26.36
CA GLY A 27 18.54 -9.50 27.61
C GLY A 27 18.05 -8.78 28.86
N ASP A 28 17.31 -7.69 28.72
CA ASP A 28 16.73 -6.95 29.84
C ASP A 28 15.43 -7.61 30.29
N ASP A 29 15.53 -8.56 31.21
CA ASP A 29 14.39 -9.33 31.70
C ASP A 29 13.33 -8.46 32.41
N GLU A 30 13.71 -7.31 32.98
CA GLU A 30 12.76 -6.40 33.61
C GLU A 30 11.89 -5.69 32.57
N LEU A 31 12.51 -5.13 31.53
CA LEU A 31 11.82 -4.52 30.39
C LEU A 31 10.94 -5.53 29.68
N LEU A 32 11.49 -6.70 29.36
CA LEU A 32 10.74 -7.77 28.68
C LEU A 32 9.56 -8.25 29.55
N GLY A 33 9.76 -8.36 30.86
CA GLY A 33 8.71 -8.69 31.81
C GLY A 33 7.60 -7.63 31.87
N ARG A 34 7.95 -6.33 31.85
CA ARG A 34 6.96 -5.24 31.78
C ARG A 34 6.15 -5.31 30.49
N ALA A 35 6.81 -5.48 29.35
CA ALA A 35 6.16 -5.55 28.05
C ALA A 35 5.19 -6.75 27.95
N LEU A 36 5.59 -7.93 28.47
CA LEU A 36 4.74 -9.12 28.50
C LEU A 36 3.55 -8.95 29.46
N ARG A 37 3.75 -8.33 30.64
CA ARG A 37 2.65 -8.01 31.56
C ARG A 37 1.66 -7.04 30.94
N ALA A 38 2.15 -5.98 30.28
CA ALA A 38 1.30 -5.03 29.57
C ALA A 38 0.47 -5.70 28.47
N TRP A 39 1.02 -6.69 27.76
CA TRP A 39 0.25 -7.46 26.78
C TRP A 39 -0.77 -8.40 27.44
N ALA A 40 -0.41 -9.06 28.54
CA ALA A 40 -1.33 -9.96 29.24
C ALA A 40 -2.51 -9.20 29.88
N GLU A 41 -2.22 -8.06 30.50
CA GLU A 41 -3.20 -7.22 31.19
C GLU A 41 -2.71 -5.77 31.16
N PRO A 42 -3.13 -4.96 30.17
CA PRO A 42 -2.68 -3.57 30.05
C PRO A 42 -3.09 -2.77 31.29
N PRO A 43 -2.14 -2.22 32.07
CA PRO A 43 -2.49 -1.35 33.19
C PRO A 43 -3.07 -0.03 32.66
N GLY A 44 -3.84 0.69 33.49
CA GLY A 44 -4.58 1.89 33.06
C GLY A 44 -3.71 3.05 32.53
N ASN A 45 -2.40 3.03 32.80
CA ASN A 45 -1.42 3.99 32.27
C ASN A 45 -0.78 3.57 30.93
N VAL A 46 -1.14 2.40 30.38
CA VAL A 46 -0.69 1.95 29.06
C VAL A 46 -1.73 2.30 28.01
N ARG A 47 -1.33 3.09 27.01
CA ARG A 47 -2.18 3.40 25.87
C ARG A 47 -2.16 2.23 24.89
N VAL A 48 -3.31 1.59 24.70
CA VAL A 48 -3.47 0.49 23.74
C VAL A 48 -3.95 1.03 22.39
N SER A 49 -3.32 0.58 21.30
CA SER A 49 -3.79 0.83 19.94
C SER A 49 -3.85 -0.48 19.15
N THR A 50 -4.85 -0.63 18.29
CA THR A 50 -5.03 -1.82 17.45
C THR A 50 -5.34 -1.40 16.03
N THR A 51 -4.52 -1.83 15.07
CA THR A 51 -4.85 -1.74 13.64
C THR A 51 -6.21 -2.44 13.40
N PRO A 52 -7.11 -1.89 12.57
CA PRO A 52 -8.43 -2.48 12.32
C PRO A 52 -8.38 -3.98 11.99
N GLY A 53 -9.25 -4.76 12.64
CA GLY A 53 -9.32 -6.21 12.47
C GLY A 53 -8.24 -7.01 13.23
N THR A 54 -7.48 -6.35 14.11
CA THR A 54 -6.50 -6.99 15.00
C THR A 54 -7.11 -7.23 16.38
N VAL A 55 -6.94 -8.45 16.91
CA VAL A 55 -7.41 -8.79 18.26
C VAL A 55 -6.31 -8.48 19.28
N GLY A 56 -6.61 -7.63 20.27
CA GLY A 56 -5.71 -7.24 21.36
C GLY A 56 -5.73 -8.18 22.57
N VAL A 57 -5.92 -9.49 22.36
CA VAL A 57 -5.93 -10.48 23.46
C VAL A 57 -4.50 -10.93 23.82
N PRO A 58 -4.28 -11.48 25.03
CA PRO A 58 -3.00 -12.07 25.42
C PRO A 58 -2.49 -13.12 24.43
N PRO A 59 -1.17 -13.39 24.41
CA PRO A 59 -0.61 -14.41 23.55
C PRO A 59 -1.03 -15.81 24.04
N ALA A 60 -1.55 -16.65 23.15
CA ALA A 60 -1.94 -18.03 23.47
C ALA A 60 -0.73 -18.96 23.66
N GLN A 61 0.44 -18.57 23.16
CA GLN A 61 1.70 -19.28 23.26
C GLN A 61 2.84 -18.28 23.56
N PRO A 62 3.99 -18.73 24.10
CA PRO A 62 5.12 -17.84 24.34
C PRO A 62 5.52 -17.08 23.06
N PRO A 63 5.44 -15.74 23.05
CA PRO A 63 5.71 -14.97 21.85
C PRO A 63 7.20 -15.01 21.48
N ARG A 64 7.49 -14.78 20.19
CA ARG A 64 8.84 -14.57 19.68
C ARG A 64 9.26 -13.11 19.91
N LEU A 65 10.44 -12.92 20.49
CA LEU A 65 11.05 -11.60 20.62
C LEU A 65 11.76 -11.27 19.31
N LEU A 66 11.33 -10.18 18.66
CA LEU A 66 11.92 -9.69 17.43
C LEU A 66 12.98 -8.61 17.70
N PHE A 67 12.70 -7.74 18.66
CA PHE A 67 13.58 -6.61 19.01
C PHE A 67 13.37 -6.16 20.44
N ALA A 68 14.45 -5.76 21.11
CA ALA A 68 14.36 -4.91 22.29
C ALA A 68 15.56 -3.97 22.35
N GLY A 69 15.30 -2.66 22.39
CA GLY A 69 16.34 -1.65 22.39
C GLY A 69 15.83 -0.22 22.52
N GLU A 70 16.75 0.72 22.66
CA GLU A 70 16.44 2.16 22.73
C GLU A 70 16.24 2.74 21.33
N VAL A 71 15.10 3.42 21.10
CA VAL A 71 14.78 4.06 19.82
C VAL A 71 14.20 5.44 20.09
N ASP A 72 14.87 6.48 19.55
CA ASP A 72 14.51 7.89 19.78
C ASP A 72 14.30 8.24 21.27
N GLY A 73 15.09 7.60 22.15
CA GLY A 73 15.08 7.81 23.59
C GLY A 73 14.03 7.01 24.37
N ALA A 74 13.21 6.18 23.70
CA ALA A 74 12.27 5.27 24.34
C ALA A 74 12.74 3.81 24.26
N ALA A 75 12.49 3.04 25.31
CA ALA A 75 12.73 1.60 25.29
C ALA A 75 11.59 0.92 24.52
N VAL A 76 11.93 0.27 23.41
CA VAL A 76 10.97 -0.39 22.50
C VAL A 76 11.19 -1.89 22.52
N VAL A 77 10.10 -2.65 22.63
CA VAL A 77 10.08 -4.10 22.52
C VAL A 77 9.09 -4.51 21.42
N LEU A 78 9.54 -5.36 20.50
CA LEU A 78 8.70 -5.97 19.47
C LEU A 78 8.58 -7.47 19.69
N PHE A 79 7.34 -7.94 19.75
CA PHE A 79 7.00 -9.36 19.75
C PHE A 79 6.22 -9.76 18.51
N HIS A 80 6.32 -11.02 18.13
CA HIS A 80 5.38 -11.69 17.24
C HIS A 80 4.76 -12.88 17.98
N ASP A 81 3.44 -13.04 17.92
CA ASP A 81 2.74 -14.12 18.65
C ASP A 81 2.97 -15.53 18.05
N GLY A 82 3.70 -15.60 16.94
CA GLY A 82 3.96 -16.83 16.23
C GLY A 82 2.88 -17.22 15.22
N GLY A 83 1.79 -16.44 15.15
CA GLY A 83 0.68 -16.60 14.24
C GLY A 83 0.48 -15.38 13.36
N VAL A 84 -0.29 -14.40 13.87
CA VAL A 84 -1.00 -13.43 13.02
C VAL A 84 -0.76 -11.97 13.40
N ARG A 85 0.09 -11.66 14.39
CA ARG A 85 0.28 -10.27 14.81
C ARG A 85 1.66 -9.96 15.39
N ILE A 86 2.04 -8.72 15.18
CA ILE A 86 3.12 -8.03 15.88
C ILE A 86 2.52 -7.19 17.00
N VAL A 87 3.25 -7.14 18.11
CA VAL A 87 2.96 -6.27 19.25
C VAL A 87 4.18 -5.41 19.54
N ARG A 88 3.99 -4.10 19.58
CA ARG A 88 5.00 -3.12 19.96
C ARG A 88 4.66 -2.55 21.33
N TYR A 89 5.56 -2.76 22.28
CA TYR A 89 5.57 -2.04 23.54
C TYR A 89 6.62 -0.92 23.46
N ALA A 90 6.27 0.29 23.90
CA ALA A 90 7.22 1.39 23.98
C ALA A 90 7.03 2.17 25.28
N GLU A 91 8.07 2.30 26.08
CA GLU A 91 8.07 3.14 27.27
C GLU A 91 9.02 4.32 27.08
N PRO A 92 8.54 5.57 27.23
CA PRO A 92 9.43 6.72 27.21
C PRO A 92 10.28 6.75 28.49
N PRO A 93 11.29 7.65 28.54
CA PRO A 93 12.07 7.83 29.74
C PRO A 93 11.17 8.28 30.91
N ALA A 94 11.65 8.06 32.13
CA ALA A 94 10.90 8.36 33.35
C ALA A 94 10.33 9.79 33.33
N GLY A 95 9.02 9.92 33.57
CA GLY A 95 8.30 11.20 33.55
C GLY A 95 7.67 11.58 32.21
N GLY A 96 7.78 10.75 31.16
CA GLY A 96 7.07 10.92 29.89
C GLY A 96 5.60 10.47 29.91
N ASP A 97 4.92 10.64 28.78
CA ASP A 97 3.58 10.08 28.54
C ASP A 97 3.61 8.55 28.76
N GLY A 98 2.64 7.95 29.46
CA GLY A 98 2.70 6.52 29.78
C GLY A 98 2.99 5.58 28.60
N ALA A 99 3.47 4.36 28.88
CA ALA A 99 3.87 3.41 27.85
C ALA A 99 2.75 3.11 26.84
N THR A 100 3.12 2.73 25.61
CA THR A 100 2.17 2.35 24.56
C THR A 100 2.27 0.87 24.26
N LEU A 101 1.14 0.29 23.86
CA LEU A 101 1.02 -1.09 23.41
C LEU A 101 0.23 -1.11 22.10
N ASP A 102 0.94 -1.31 20.99
CA ASP A 102 0.38 -1.24 19.65
C ASP A 102 0.30 -2.65 19.05
N PHE A 103 -0.87 -3.01 18.51
CA PHE A 103 -1.12 -4.31 17.88
C PHE A 103 -1.33 -4.12 16.38
N ALA A 104 -0.58 -4.87 15.57
CA ALA A 104 -0.77 -4.92 14.13
C ALA A 104 -0.87 -6.36 13.64
N ARG A 105 -1.89 -6.61 12.84
CA ARG A 105 -2.11 -7.89 12.18
C ARG A 105 -1.12 -8.08 11.01
N THR A 106 -0.59 -9.30 10.86
CA THR A 106 0.49 -9.68 9.95
C THR A 106 0.35 -11.13 9.43
N ASP A 107 -0.88 -11.65 9.35
CA ASP A 107 -1.18 -12.99 8.82
C ASP A 107 -0.80 -13.12 7.35
N ASP A 108 -0.18 -14.26 6.99
CA ASP A 108 0.34 -14.51 5.64
C ASP A 108 1.31 -13.43 5.14
N ALA A 109 2.04 -12.78 6.06
CA ALA A 109 3.17 -11.95 5.69
C ALA A 109 4.21 -12.76 4.88
N ASP A 110 4.86 -12.08 3.94
CA ASP A 110 5.81 -12.65 3.00
C ASP A 110 7.11 -11.83 2.95
N VAL A 111 7.96 -12.11 1.96
CA VAL A 111 9.26 -11.45 1.80
C VAL A 111 9.17 -9.93 1.65
N THR A 112 8.03 -9.38 1.19
CA THR A 112 7.83 -7.93 0.99
C THR A 112 7.04 -7.30 2.13
N THR A 113 5.92 -7.89 2.52
CA THR A 113 5.04 -7.38 3.60
C THR A 113 5.60 -7.64 5.00
N GLY A 114 6.48 -8.63 5.14
CA GLY A 114 7.26 -8.93 6.34
C GLY A 114 8.63 -8.24 6.38
N ALA A 115 8.93 -7.32 5.46
CA ALA A 115 10.26 -6.76 5.27
C ALA A 115 10.65 -5.65 6.25
N ALA A 116 9.69 -5.00 6.89
CA ALA A 116 9.93 -3.86 7.76
C ALA A 116 8.80 -3.68 8.78
N VAL A 117 9.13 -3.09 9.93
CA VAL A 117 8.18 -2.71 10.99
C VAL A 117 8.54 -1.34 11.51
N VAL A 118 7.55 -0.47 11.69
CA VAL A 118 7.77 0.83 12.33
C VAL A 118 8.05 0.65 13.82
N VAL A 119 9.22 1.11 14.27
CA VAL A 119 9.65 1.06 15.68
C VAL A 119 9.47 2.40 16.40
N SER A 120 9.44 3.51 15.66
CA SER A 120 9.25 4.85 16.21
C SER A 120 8.63 5.78 15.17
N ARG A 121 7.81 6.72 15.66
CA ARG A 121 7.30 7.87 14.92
C ARG A 121 7.47 9.11 15.79
N THR A 122 8.34 10.01 15.34
CA THR A 122 8.67 11.24 16.06
C THR A 122 8.48 12.42 15.11
N GLY A 123 7.45 13.23 15.36
CA GLY A 123 7.04 14.29 14.44
C GLY A 123 6.76 13.75 13.03
N GLU A 124 7.40 14.35 12.04
CA GLU A 124 7.27 14.00 10.61
C GLU A 124 8.19 12.86 10.17
N LYS A 125 8.85 12.16 11.11
CA LYS A 125 9.81 11.10 10.80
C LYS A 125 9.41 9.77 11.42
N ALA A 126 9.76 8.68 10.73
CA ALA A 126 9.63 7.32 11.22
C ALA A 126 10.99 6.60 11.15
N ARG A 127 11.16 5.60 12.02
CA ARG A 127 12.24 4.61 11.93
C ARG A 127 11.65 3.23 11.78
N PHE A 128 12.32 2.42 10.99
CA PHE A 128 11.90 1.06 10.68
C PHE A 128 12.94 0.07 11.15
N LEU A 129 12.51 -1.02 11.75
CA LEU A 129 13.31 -2.21 11.89
C LEU A 129 13.15 -3.05 10.62
N LEU A 130 14.25 -3.36 9.95
CA LEU A 130 14.24 -4.12 8.70
C LEU A 130 14.38 -5.63 8.95
N ALA A 131 13.82 -6.42 8.04
CA ALA A 131 13.97 -7.86 8.05
C ALA A 131 15.43 -8.28 7.80
N PRO A 132 15.88 -9.43 8.34
CA PRO A 132 17.26 -9.89 8.19
C PRO A 132 17.66 -10.19 6.74
N TRP A 133 16.69 -10.41 5.84
CA TRP A 133 16.95 -10.65 4.42
C TRP A 133 17.05 -9.36 3.61
N ILE A 134 16.98 -8.17 4.19
CA ILE A 134 17.15 -6.91 3.45
C ILE A 134 18.62 -6.56 3.36
N SER A 135 19.15 -6.45 2.14
CA SER A 135 20.57 -6.17 1.88
C SER A 135 20.84 -4.75 1.39
N GLU A 136 19.86 -4.10 0.77
CA GLU A 136 19.97 -2.70 0.36
C GLU A 136 18.72 -1.93 0.79
N THR A 137 18.95 -0.72 1.28
CA THR A 137 17.89 0.18 1.75
C THR A 137 18.12 1.56 1.17
N THR A 138 17.11 2.09 0.49
CA THR A 138 17.10 3.46 -0.01
C THR A 138 15.77 4.12 0.32
N THR A 139 15.73 5.45 0.31
CA THR A 139 14.49 6.22 0.37
C THR A 139 14.33 7.07 -0.89
N ARG A 140 13.09 7.19 -1.37
CA ARG A 140 12.71 8.05 -2.50
C ARG A 140 11.39 8.74 -2.23
N ASP A 141 11.11 9.77 -3.01
CA ASP A 141 9.83 10.47 -3.02
C ASP A 141 9.05 10.05 -4.28
N LEU A 142 7.81 9.55 -4.11
CA LEU A 142 6.97 9.20 -5.27
C LEU A 142 6.57 10.42 -6.10
N LEU A 143 6.57 11.62 -5.52
CA LEU A 143 6.32 12.87 -6.26
C LEU A 143 7.56 13.40 -6.98
N ALA A 144 8.68 12.68 -6.94
CA ALA A 144 9.87 12.93 -7.75
C ALA A 144 10.28 11.65 -8.52
N PRO A 145 9.44 11.16 -9.45
CA PRO A 145 9.58 9.81 -10.03
C PRO A 145 10.90 9.57 -10.77
N ASP A 146 11.51 10.61 -11.32
CA ASP A 146 12.79 10.55 -12.05
C ASP A 146 14.01 10.75 -11.15
N THR A 147 13.81 11.03 -9.86
CA THR A 147 14.90 11.19 -8.90
C THR A 147 15.34 9.82 -8.36
N PRO A 148 16.62 9.45 -8.48
CA PRO A 148 17.12 8.20 -7.91
C PRO A 148 16.90 8.12 -6.39
N GLY A 149 16.69 6.89 -5.89
CA GLY A 149 16.65 6.63 -4.46
C GLY A 149 17.98 6.99 -3.79
N ARG A 150 17.90 7.57 -2.60
CA ARG A 150 19.08 7.90 -1.78
C ARG A 150 19.37 6.76 -0.82
N PRO A 151 20.63 6.35 -0.64
CA PRO A 151 21.01 5.39 0.40
C PRO A 151 20.45 5.81 1.76
N LEU A 152 19.91 4.84 2.48
CA LEU A 152 19.41 5.03 3.83
C LEU A 152 20.27 4.18 4.77
N GLU A 153 20.96 4.85 5.68
CA GLU A 153 21.78 4.19 6.70
C GLU A 153 20.93 3.26 7.56
N VAL A 154 21.48 2.09 7.87
CA VAL A 154 20.87 1.08 8.74
C VAL A 154 21.86 0.74 9.84
N GLY A 155 21.43 0.89 11.09
CA GLY A 155 22.21 0.56 12.27
C GLY A 155 22.52 -0.94 12.37
N PRO A 156 23.48 -1.33 13.22
CA PRO A 156 23.88 -2.73 13.40
C PRO A 156 22.75 -3.63 13.95
N ASP A 157 21.71 -3.03 14.54
CA ASP A 157 20.51 -3.70 15.02
C ASP A 157 19.38 -3.80 13.96
N GLY A 158 19.62 -3.28 12.76
CA GLY A 158 18.66 -3.29 11.65
C GLY A 158 17.70 -2.10 11.64
N ILE A 159 17.91 -1.08 12.49
CA ILE A 159 17.08 0.13 12.51
C ILE A 159 17.55 1.14 11.48
N THR A 160 16.63 1.67 10.67
CA THR A 160 16.95 2.73 9.71
C THR A 160 17.26 4.05 10.40
N ALA A 161 18.06 4.89 9.74
CA ALA A 161 18.03 6.33 9.95
C ALA A 161 16.58 6.87 9.79
N PRO A 162 16.26 8.06 10.36
CA PRO A 162 14.92 8.63 10.27
C PRO A 162 14.51 8.88 8.81
N VAL A 163 13.32 8.42 8.44
CA VAL A 163 12.71 8.62 7.12
C VAL A 163 11.56 9.59 7.25
N GLY A 164 11.42 10.52 6.30
CA GLY A 164 10.25 11.39 6.24
C GLY A 164 8.97 10.58 6.12
N ARG A 165 7.89 11.06 6.72
CA ARG A 165 6.56 10.43 6.65
C ARG A 165 5.67 11.22 5.70
N PRO A 166 4.74 10.56 4.99
CA PRO A 166 3.68 11.28 4.31
C PRO A 166 2.93 12.18 5.30
N ALA A 167 2.69 13.44 4.92
CA ALA A 167 1.99 14.39 5.78
C ALA A 167 0.56 13.91 6.06
N ALA A 168 0.10 14.04 7.30
CA ALA A 168 -1.27 13.67 7.66
C ALA A 168 -2.31 14.68 7.13
N GLY A 169 -1.96 15.97 7.08
CA GLY A 169 -2.79 17.07 6.56
C GLY A 169 -2.06 17.93 5.51
N GLY A 170 -2.73 18.97 4.99
CA GLY A 170 -2.11 19.95 4.09
C GLY A 170 -1.91 19.50 2.64
N ALA A 171 -1.09 20.27 1.91
CA ALA A 171 -0.70 19.96 0.54
C ALA A 171 0.10 18.65 0.46
N CYS A 172 0.05 18.01 -0.70
CA CYS A 172 0.77 16.78 -0.97
C CYS A 172 1.99 17.11 -1.83
N ASP A 173 3.02 17.65 -1.18
CA ASP A 173 4.23 18.13 -1.85
C ASP A 173 5.34 17.07 -1.87
N ALA A 174 5.26 16.07 -0.98
CA ALA A 174 6.13 14.90 -0.96
C ALA A 174 5.36 13.65 -0.52
N TRP A 175 5.77 12.49 -1.04
CA TRP A 175 5.34 11.18 -0.58
C TRP A 175 6.55 10.24 -0.43
N PRO A 176 7.26 10.30 0.71
CA PRO A 176 8.43 9.46 0.96
C PRO A 176 8.06 7.97 1.09
N VAL A 177 8.90 7.11 0.53
CA VAL A 177 8.82 5.65 0.64
C VAL A 177 10.20 5.04 0.90
N LEU A 178 10.19 3.83 1.43
CA LEU A 178 11.37 2.96 1.45
C LEU A 178 11.38 2.15 0.16
N GLN A 179 12.56 2.03 -0.45
CA GLN A 179 12.84 1.00 -1.44
C GLN A 179 13.84 0.01 -0.84
N LEU A 180 13.40 -1.24 -0.74
CA LEU A 180 14.14 -2.33 -0.13
C LEU A 180 14.56 -3.33 -1.21
N ARG A 181 15.74 -3.93 -1.05
CA ARG A 181 16.18 -5.06 -1.86
C ARG A 181 16.45 -6.27 -0.98
N SER A 182 15.91 -7.42 -1.38
CA SER A 182 16.22 -8.69 -0.74
C SER A 182 17.66 -9.15 -1.04
N SER A 183 18.27 -9.82 -0.06
CA SER A 183 19.56 -10.49 -0.14
C SER A 183 19.57 -11.50 -1.29
N GLU A 184 20.74 -11.70 -1.89
CA GLU A 184 20.94 -12.71 -2.93
C GLU A 184 20.72 -14.15 -2.45
N ARG A 185 20.71 -14.37 -1.13
CA ARG A 185 20.34 -15.66 -0.52
C ARG A 185 18.86 -15.97 -0.67
N ILE A 186 18.04 -14.98 -1.01
CA ILE A 186 16.64 -15.17 -1.42
C ILE A 186 16.60 -15.12 -2.96
N VAL A 187 16.33 -16.27 -3.57
CA VAL A 187 16.38 -16.48 -5.03
C VAL A 187 15.52 -15.47 -5.81
N GLU A 188 14.44 -15.01 -5.20
CA GLU A 188 13.46 -14.12 -5.82
C GLU A 188 13.99 -12.70 -6.12
N LYS A 189 15.13 -12.26 -5.54
CA LYS A 189 15.86 -11.01 -5.87
C LYS A 189 14.94 -9.82 -6.21
N HIS A 190 14.13 -9.39 -5.25
CA HIS A 190 13.16 -8.31 -5.45
C HIS A 190 13.65 -6.98 -4.90
N ALA A 191 13.56 -5.93 -5.72
CA ALA A 191 13.58 -4.55 -5.26
C ALA A 191 12.13 -4.04 -5.26
N PHE A 192 11.64 -3.63 -4.10
CA PHE A 192 10.24 -3.31 -3.89
C PHE A 192 10.08 -2.05 -3.04
N LEU A 193 8.89 -1.43 -3.12
CA LEU A 193 8.58 -0.20 -2.39
C LEU A 193 7.62 -0.49 -1.23
N VAL A 194 7.89 0.10 -0.06
CA VAL A 194 6.94 0.11 1.06
C VAL A 194 6.70 1.54 1.55
N THR A 195 5.46 1.84 1.96
CA THR A 195 5.06 3.18 2.42
C THR A 195 4.42 3.14 3.81
N ASP A 196 4.71 4.17 4.62
CA ASP A 196 4.07 4.35 5.93
C ASP A 196 2.66 4.91 5.76
N LEU A 197 1.65 4.09 6.08
CA LEU A 197 0.24 4.50 6.13
C LEU A 197 -0.26 4.65 7.57
N GLY A 198 0.61 4.63 8.59
CA GLY A 198 0.26 4.85 9.99
C GLY A 198 0.12 3.60 10.84
N ASP A 199 0.05 2.39 10.24
CA ASP A 199 0.07 1.10 10.94
C ASP A 199 1.51 0.61 11.22
N LEU A 200 1.73 -0.35 12.13
CA LEU A 200 3.10 -0.84 12.40
C LEU A 200 3.76 -1.48 11.17
N ALA A 201 2.99 -2.23 10.37
CA ALA A 201 3.45 -2.79 9.12
C ALA A 201 3.25 -1.77 7.99
N PRO A 202 4.29 -1.38 7.24
CA PRO A 202 4.14 -0.53 6.07
C PRO A 202 3.50 -1.29 4.91
N ALA A 203 2.86 -0.57 3.98
CA ALA A 203 2.16 -1.18 2.86
C ALA A 203 3.09 -1.36 1.65
N HIS A 204 3.09 -2.56 1.06
CA HIS A 204 3.81 -2.87 -0.17
C HIS A 204 3.15 -2.23 -1.40
N LEU A 205 3.91 -1.51 -2.22
CA LEU A 205 3.41 -0.85 -3.42
C LEU A 205 3.77 -1.65 -4.67
N THR A 206 2.76 -1.93 -5.48
CA THR A 206 2.89 -2.67 -6.73
C THR A 206 2.22 -1.93 -7.90
N TYR A 207 2.54 -2.37 -9.10
CA TYR A 207 1.99 -1.83 -10.33
C TYR A 207 1.67 -2.94 -11.31
N THR A 208 0.49 -2.87 -11.91
CA THR A 208 0.05 -3.77 -12.97
C THR A 208 -0.11 -2.95 -14.25
N PRO A 209 0.79 -3.12 -15.24
CA PRO A 209 0.68 -2.40 -16.51
C PRO A 209 -0.54 -2.85 -17.30
N LYS A 210 -0.92 -2.05 -18.30
CA LYS A 210 -1.99 -2.41 -19.23
C LYS A 210 -1.74 -3.76 -19.90
N PRO A 211 -2.81 -4.53 -20.20
CA PRO A 211 -2.67 -5.77 -20.94
C PRO A 211 -2.03 -5.51 -22.29
N GLY A 212 -0.82 -6.04 -22.51
CA GLY A 212 -0.21 -6.07 -23.84
C GLY A 212 -0.99 -7.01 -24.77
N GLY A 213 -0.92 -6.78 -26.08
CA GLY A 213 -1.53 -7.67 -27.07
C GLY A 213 -1.03 -9.12 -26.88
N GLY A 214 -1.96 -10.06 -26.70
CA GLY A 214 -1.66 -11.50 -26.58
C GLY A 214 -1.10 -11.99 -25.22
N ALA A 215 -0.86 -11.11 -24.24
CA ALA A 215 -0.32 -11.53 -22.94
C ALA A 215 -1.43 -11.98 -21.96
N PRO A 216 -1.20 -13.03 -21.15
CA PRO A 216 -2.09 -13.38 -20.04
C PRO A 216 -2.21 -12.23 -19.03
N ALA A 217 -3.25 -12.29 -18.18
CA ALA A 217 -3.38 -11.33 -17.08
C ALA A 217 -2.10 -11.37 -16.24
N ARG A 218 -1.48 -10.20 -16.04
CA ARG A 218 -0.22 -10.08 -15.34
C ARG A 218 -0.49 -10.02 -13.84
N GLN A 219 0.30 -10.75 -13.06
CA GLN A 219 0.38 -10.50 -11.61
C GLN A 219 0.92 -9.08 -11.39
N PRO A 220 0.56 -8.43 -10.27
CA PRO A 220 1.20 -7.19 -9.85
C PRO A 220 2.73 -7.34 -9.88
N ARG A 221 3.40 -6.29 -10.37
CA ARG A 221 4.86 -6.20 -10.43
C ARG A 221 5.34 -5.18 -9.41
N GLU A 222 6.63 -5.23 -9.12
CA GLU A 222 7.24 -4.25 -8.24
C GLU A 222 7.15 -2.82 -8.80
N ALA A 223 6.83 -1.87 -7.92
CA ALA A 223 6.62 -0.47 -8.26
C ALA A 223 7.94 0.33 -8.46
N THR A 224 9.02 -0.34 -8.83
CA THR A 224 10.36 0.26 -8.96
C THR A 224 10.71 0.69 -10.39
N GLY A 225 9.94 0.26 -11.39
CA GLY A 225 10.17 0.60 -12.80
C GLY A 225 9.62 1.99 -13.19
N PRO A 226 10.14 2.63 -14.27
CA PRO A 226 9.76 3.99 -14.66
C PRO A 226 8.25 4.20 -14.86
N GLU A 227 7.57 3.27 -15.57
CA GLU A 227 6.12 3.32 -15.80
C GLU A 227 5.34 3.32 -14.48
N ALA A 228 5.75 2.47 -13.53
CA ALA A 228 5.12 2.37 -12.22
C ALA A 228 5.31 3.65 -11.40
N LEU A 229 6.52 4.21 -11.41
CA LEU A 229 6.84 5.44 -10.67
C LEU A 229 6.06 6.64 -11.19
N LEU A 230 5.90 6.77 -12.51
CA LEU A 230 5.06 7.81 -13.11
C LEU A 230 3.58 7.65 -12.72
N ALA A 231 3.05 6.42 -12.73
CA ALA A 231 1.68 6.16 -12.28
C ALA A 231 1.50 6.48 -10.79
N TRP A 232 2.48 6.12 -9.96
CA TRP A 232 2.49 6.44 -8.52
C TRP A 232 2.62 7.94 -8.26
N ALA A 233 3.43 8.69 -9.01
CA ALA A 233 3.56 10.14 -8.86
C ALA A 233 2.22 10.88 -8.98
N ARG A 234 1.31 10.35 -9.81
CA ARG A 234 -0.02 10.95 -10.05
C ARG A 234 -1.10 10.48 -9.08
N THR A 235 -0.82 9.44 -8.29
CA THR A 235 -1.81 8.78 -7.42
C THR A 235 -1.39 8.69 -5.96
N ALA A 236 -0.12 8.95 -5.63
CA ALA A 236 0.44 8.81 -4.28
C ALA A 236 -0.36 9.60 -3.24
N CYS A 237 -0.79 10.81 -3.57
CA CYS A 237 -1.58 11.64 -2.67
C CYS A 237 -2.93 11.02 -2.26
N SER A 238 -3.50 10.15 -3.09
CA SER A 238 -4.74 9.43 -2.77
C SER A 238 -4.56 8.36 -1.68
N LEU A 239 -3.32 7.90 -1.46
CA LEU A 239 -2.99 6.92 -0.41
C LEU A 239 -3.29 7.44 1.00
N ARG A 240 -3.37 8.77 1.17
CA ARG A 240 -3.79 9.39 2.44
C ARG A 240 -5.17 8.91 2.90
N ALA A 241 -6.06 8.59 1.97
CA ALA A 241 -7.38 8.07 2.30
C ALA A 241 -7.33 6.68 2.94
N LEU A 242 -6.18 5.99 2.88
CA LEU A 242 -5.95 4.65 3.39
C LEU A 242 -5.26 4.62 4.76
N SER A 243 -4.92 5.77 5.32
CA SER A 243 -4.15 5.83 6.56
C SER A 243 -4.85 5.14 7.74
N GLY A 244 -4.11 4.30 8.47
CA GLY A 244 -4.58 3.58 9.66
C GLY A 244 -5.66 2.53 9.38
N SER A 245 -5.79 2.06 8.14
CA SER A 245 -6.85 1.11 7.73
C SER A 245 -6.39 -0.35 7.66
N GLY A 246 -5.18 -0.67 8.13
CA GLY A 246 -4.64 -2.03 8.12
C GLY A 246 -4.31 -2.54 6.72
N VAL A 247 -3.75 -1.66 5.88
CA VAL A 247 -3.35 -2.00 4.51
C VAL A 247 -2.06 -2.79 4.51
N ARG A 248 -2.07 -3.94 3.84
CA ARG A 248 -0.87 -4.76 3.63
C ARG A 248 -0.17 -4.45 2.30
N ALA A 249 -0.95 -4.15 1.27
CA ALA A 249 -0.44 -3.86 -0.07
C ALA A 249 -1.38 -2.93 -0.85
N VAL A 250 -0.82 -2.15 -1.76
CA VAL A 250 -1.57 -1.33 -2.71
C VAL A 250 -1.04 -1.57 -4.13
N ASN A 251 -1.94 -1.86 -5.07
CA ASN A 251 -1.63 -2.04 -6.48
C ASN A 251 -2.27 -0.93 -7.31
N ASN A 252 -1.48 -0.27 -8.14
CA ASN A 252 -2.00 0.55 -9.24
C ASN A 252 -2.14 -0.32 -10.49
N TRP A 253 -3.38 -0.62 -10.89
CA TRP A 253 -3.64 -1.37 -12.11
C TRP A 253 -4.11 -0.47 -13.25
N ALA A 254 -3.26 -0.31 -14.27
CA ALA A 254 -3.66 0.30 -15.54
C ALA A 254 -4.56 -0.68 -16.31
N PHE A 255 -5.87 -0.44 -16.28
CA PHE A 255 -6.82 -1.38 -16.89
C PHE A 255 -7.25 -0.98 -18.31
N ALA A 256 -7.12 0.30 -18.68
CA ALA A 256 -7.45 0.80 -20.01
C ALA A 256 -6.68 2.07 -20.38
N GLU A 257 -6.48 2.25 -21.69
CA GLU A 257 -6.04 3.50 -22.30
C GLU A 257 -7.19 4.04 -23.16
N GLN A 258 -7.44 5.34 -23.10
CA GLN A 258 -8.50 5.99 -23.85
C GLN A 258 -7.96 7.12 -24.71
N ARG A 259 -8.16 7.00 -26.03
CA ARG A 259 -8.01 8.15 -26.93
C ARG A 259 -9.07 9.18 -26.61
N LEU A 260 -8.62 10.41 -26.38
CA LEU A 260 -9.53 11.50 -26.10
C LEU A 260 -10.17 12.03 -27.38
N PRO A 261 -11.43 12.51 -27.32
CA PRO A 261 -12.08 13.20 -28.43
C PRO A 261 -11.24 14.33 -29.00
N GLU A 262 -11.56 14.75 -30.23
CA GLU A 262 -11.00 15.96 -30.86
C GLU A 262 -9.50 15.88 -31.18
N GLY A 263 -8.94 14.66 -31.26
CA GLY A 263 -7.52 14.45 -31.61
C GLY A 263 -6.57 14.75 -30.46
N GLU A 264 -7.08 14.87 -29.23
CA GLU A 264 -6.26 15.04 -28.04
C GLU A 264 -5.47 13.76 -27.68
N ALA A 265 -4.44 13.93 -26.85
CA ALA A 265 -3.58 12.83 -26.40
C ALA A 265 -4.36 11.76 -25.59
N SER A 266 -3.84 10.54 -25.52
CA SER A 266 -4.47 9.47 -24.74
C SER A 266 -4.46 9.78 -23.23
N ALA A 267 -5.53 9.37 -22.56
CA ALA A 267 -5.60 9.27 -21.11
C ALA A 267 -5.49 7.81 -20.65
N GLU A 268 -5.12 7.62 -19.39
CA GLU A 268 -5.07 6.29 -18.76
C GLU A 268 -6.14 6.14 -17.68
N TRP A 269 -6.61 4.91 -17.49
CA TRP A 269 -7.52 4.54 -16.44
C TRP A 269 -6.85 3.57 -15.48
N LEU A 270 -6.72 4.00 -14.23
CA LEU A 270 -6.13 3.21 -13.16
C LEU A 270 -7.20 2.75 -12.19
N CYS A 271 -7.02 1.55 -11.65
CA CYS A 271 -7.68 1.11 -10.44
C CYS A 271 -6.64 0.88 -9.35
N THR A 272 -6.65 1.74 -8.33
CA THR A 272 -5.79 1.64 -7.17
C THR A 272 -6.49 0.79 -6.13
N ARG A 273 -6.04 -0.44 -5.95
CA ARG A 273 -6.58 -1.38 -4.98
C ARG A 273 -5.71 -1.42 -3.74
N ALA A 274 -6.31 -1.18 -2.58
CA ALA A 274 -5.71 -1.45 -1.27
C ALA A 274 -6.24 -2.79 -0.73
N ASP A 275 -5.33 -3.75 -0.56
CA ASP A 275 -5.59 -4.98 0.17
C ASP A 275 -5.30 -4.77 1.65
N THR A 276 -6.22 -5.20 2.51
CA THR A 276 -6.08 -5.11 3.96
C THR A 276 -5.83 -6.48 4.55
N TRP A 277 -5.23 -6.53 5.74
CA TRP A 277 -5.03 -7.80 6.47
C TRP A 277 -6.36 -8.50 6.83
N ARG A 278 -7.47 -7.75 6.93
CA ARG A 278 -8.80 -8.34 7.21
C ARG A 278 -9.46 -9.01 6.01
N GLY A 279 -8.96 -8.77 4.78
CA GLY A 279 -9.51 -9.33 3.54
C GLY A 279 -10.25 -8.32 2.65
N PRO A 280 -11.37 -7.70 3.09
CA PRO A 280 -12.07 -6.71 2.28
C PRO A 280 -11.15 -5.55 1.88
N GLY A 281 -11.12 -5.23 0.57
CA GLY A 281 -10.27 -4.19 0.02
C GLY A 281 -11.04 -2.91 -0.30
N ARG A 282 -10.28 -1.84 -0.53
CA ARG A 282 -10.80 -0.57 -1.07
C ARG A 282 -10.23 -0.34 -2.46
N VAL A 283 -11.03 0.22 -3.37
CA VAL A 283 -10.58 0.62 -4.69
C VAL A 283 -10.88 2.09 -4.94
N LEU A 284 -9.90 2.80 -5.50
CA LEU A 284 -10.09 4.09 -6.13
C LEU A 284 -9.94 3.89 -7.64
N VAL A 285 -10.95 4.28 -8.41
CA VAL A 285 -10.82 4.34 -9.86
C VAL A 285 -10.43 5.76 -10.23
N GLN A 286 -9.37 5.87 -11.01
CA GLN A 286 -8.72 7.15 -11.27
C GLN A 286 -8.52 7.35 -12.78
N PHE A 287 -8.80 8.56 -13.23
CA PHE A 287 -8.64 9.00 -14.61
C PHE A 287 -7.42 9.92 -14.73
N LEU A 288 -6.44 9.46 -15.49
CA LEU A 288 -5.17 10.12 -15.72
C LEU A 288 -5.23 10.81 -17.09
N GLN A 289 -5.82 12.00 -17.11
CA GLN A 289 -5.81 12.85 -18.30
C GLN A 289 -4.37 13.29 -18.66
N PRO A 290 -4.11 13.65 -19.93
CA PRO A 290 -2.86 14.30 -20.31
C PRO A 290 -2.55 15.49 -19.41
N ALA A 291 -1.30 15.61 -18.98
CA ALA A 291 -0.88 16.67 -18.08
C ALA A 291 0.53 17.14 -18.44
N ALA A 292 0.78 18.43 -18.23
CA ALA A 292 2.11 19.02 -18.46
C ALA A 292 3.13 18.63 -17.37
N SER A 293 2.65 18.28 -16.17
CA SER A 293 3.49 17.83 -15.07
C SER A 293 3.36 16.31 -14.85
N PRO A 294 4.47 15.59 -14.60
CA PRO A 294 4.44 14.16 -14.24
C PRO A 294 3.77 13.89 -12.90
N THR A 295 3.58 14.91 -12.05
CA THR A 295 2.94 14.81 -10.73
C THR A 295 1.53 15.37 -10.69
N ALA A 296 0.98 15.79 -11.84
CA ALA A 296 -0.39 16.29 -11.88
C ALA A 296 -1.37 15.21 -11.39
N PRO A 297 -2.17 15.48 -10.36
CA PRO A 297 -2.97 14.46 -9.70
C PRO A 297 -3.98 13.85 -10.68
N ALA A 298 -4.19 12.55 -10.53
CA ALA A 298 -5.29 11.86 -11.19
C ALA A 298 -6.64 12.32 -10.63
N ALA A 299 -7.68 12.32 -11.48
CA ALA A 299 -9.03 12.54 -11.02
C ALA A 299 -9.61 11.24 -10.46
N VAL A 300 -10.01 11.22 -9.19
CA VAL A 300 -10.77 10.10 -8.61
C VAL A 300 -12.20 10.16 -9.15
N VAL A 301 -12.63 9.10 -9.84
CA VAL A 301 -13.96 9.02 -10.47
C VAL A 301 -14.90 8.04 -9.76
N ALA A 302 -14.34 7.14 -8.95
CA ALA A 302 -15.08 6.22 -8.11
C ALA A 302 -14.24 5.81 -6.89
N ASP A 303 -14.91 5.57 -5.77
CA ASP A 303 -14.33 5.10 -4.51
C ASP A 303 -15.24 4.04 -3.91
N ARG A 304 -14.72 2.83 -3.72
CA ARG A 304 -15.50 1.71 -3.18
C ARG A 304 -14.72 0.95 -2.12
N ASN A 305 -15.37 0.77 -0.98
CA ASN A 305 -14.92 -0.08 0.11
C ASN A 305 -15.50 -1.49 -0.01
N ASP A 306 -14.95 -2.40 0.79
CA ASP A 306 -15.44 -3.76 1.01
C ASP A 306 -15.74 -4.53 -0.29
N THR A 307 -14.81 -4.45 -1.25
CA THR A 307 -14.99 -5.01 -2.59
C THR A 307 -13.82 -5.87 -3.05
N ALA A 308 -14.13 -6.84 -3.92
CA ALA A 308 -13.15 -7.66 -4.63
C ALA A 308 -12.69 -7.03 -5.95
N LEU A 309 -13.23 -5.88 -6.36
CA LEU A 309 -12.84 -5.19 -7.59
C LEU A 309 -11.31 -5.00 -7.67
N CYS A 310 -10.79 -5.12 -8.89
CA CYS A 310 -9.37 -4.94 -9.22
C CYS A 310 -8.43 -5.91 -8.50
N SER A 311 -8.96 -7.07 -8.12
CA SER A 311 -8.22 -8.20 -7.57
C SER A 311 -8.29 -9.39 -8.53
N ARG A 312 -7.57 -10.48 -8.18
CA ARG A 312 -7.71 -11.77 -8.87
C ARG A 312 -9.13 -12.33 -8.88
N PHE A 313 -10.01 -11.87 -7.99
CA PHE A 313 -11.40 -12.30 -7.88
C PHE A 313 -12.41 -11.31 -8.49
N GLY A 314 -12.00 -10.06 -8.74
CA GLY A 314 -12.82 -9.03 -9.36
C GLY A 314 -12.08 -8.41 -10.55
N GLN A 315 -11.87 -9.22 -11.59
CA GLN A 315 -10.99 -8.90 -12.71
C GLN A 315 -11.61 -8.00 -13.79
N HIS A 316 -12.89 -7.66 -13.62
CA HIS A 316 -13.61 -6.84 -14.58
C HIS A 316 -14.16 -5.58 -13.93
N ILE A 317 -13.92 -4.46 -14.59
CA ILE A 317 -14.31 -3.14 -14.12
C ILE A 317 -14.76 -2.30 -15.32
N LEU A 318 -15.74 -1.44 -15.07
CA LEU A 318 -16.17 -0.37 -15.95
C LEU A 318 -16.22 0.90 -15.10
N ALA A 319 -15.72 2.01 -15.62
CA ALA A 319 -15.85 3.31 -14.98
C ALA A 319 -16.10 4.39 -16.03
N GLY A 320 -16.58 5.54 -15.59
CA GLY A 320 -16.79 6.68 -16.45
C GLY A 320 -16.68 8.01 -15.72
N THR A 321 -16.50 9.07 -16.49
CA THR A 321 -16.37 10.43 -15.99
C THR A 321 -16.87 11.44 -17.02
N HIS A 322 -17.23 12.63 -16.54
CA HIS A 322 -17.43 13.78 -17.42
C HIS A 322 -16.09 14.47 -17.65
N TRP A 323 -15.80 14.76 -18.90
CA TRP A 323 -14.55 15.39 -19.31
C TRP A 323 -14.82 16.54 -20.28
N LYS A 324 -14.02 17.60 -20.15
CA LYS A 324 -14.12 18.80 -20.97
C LYS A 324 -12.91 18.88 -21.88
N ALA A 325 -13.15 18.89 -23.18
CA ALA A 325 -12.13 19.11 -24.19
C ALA A 325 -11.59 20.54 -24.16
N ALA A 326 -10.41 20.75 -24.76
CA ALA A 326 -9.81 22.08 -24.89
C ALA A 326 -10.74 23.07 -25.65
N SER A 327 -11.55 22.57 -26.58
CA SER A 327 -12.57 23.37 -27.28
C SER A 327 -13.73 23.85 -26.40
N GLY A 328 -13.82 23.36 -25.16
CA GLY A 328 -14.89 23.66 -24.22
C GLY A 328 -16.08 22.70 -24.29
N ARG A 329 -16.10 21.75 -25.23
CA ARG A 329 -17.14 20.73 -25.35
C ARG A 329 -17.00 19.66 -24.26
N TRP A 330 -18.14 19.17 -23.80
CA TRP A 330 -18.24 18.15 -22.77
C TRP A 330 -18.54 16.77 -23.37
N TYR A 331 -17.95 15.76 -22.76
CA TYR A 331 -18.09 14.37 -23.12
C TYR A 331 -18.29 13.52 -21.86
N VAL A 332 -19.09 12.48 -21.99
CA VAL A 332 -19.01 11.32 -21.09
C VAL A 332 -17.98 10.38 -21.69
N LEU A 333 -16.94 10.10 -20.90
CA LEU A 333 -15.92 9.11 -21.19
C LEU A 333 -16.20 7.87 -20.34
N ALA A 334 -15.98 6.69 -20.91
CA ALA A 334 -15.99 5.46 -20.15
C ALA A 334 -14.92 4.49 -20.65
N ALA A 335 -14.39 3.70 -19.74
CA ALA A 335 -13.45 2.64 -20.06
C ALA A 335 -13.72 1.40 -19.21
N GLY A 336 -13.55 0.24 -19.86
CA GLY A 336 -13.66 -1.07 -19.24
C GLY A 336 -12.35 -1.84 -19.34
N SER A 337 -12.14 -2.81 -18.45
CA SER A 337 -10.97 -3.69 -18.54
C SER A 337 -10.99 -4.54 -19.81
N ARG A 338 -9.87 -5.22 -20.12
CA ARG A 338 -9.66 -5.94 -21.39
C ARG A 338 -10.75 -6.91 -21.85
N ALA A 339 -11.59 -7.40 -20.93
CA ALA A 339 -12.67 -8.33 -21.25
C ALA A 339 -13.90 -7.63 -21.83
N VAL A 340 -14.02 -6.30 -21.66
CA VAL A 340 -15.11 -5.50 -22.22
C VAL A 340 -14.98 -5.41 -23.74
N ASN A 341 -16.05 -5.76 -24.44
CA ASN A 341 -16.14 -5.67 -25.90
C ASN A 341 -17.17 -4.67 -26.40
N ARG A 342 -18.00 -4.12 -25.52
CA ARG A 342 -18.97 -3.10 -25.85
C ARG A 342 -19.33 -2.31 -24.60
N ILE A 343 -19.42 -0.99 -24.73
CA ILE A 343 -19.90 -0.09 -23.68
C ILE A 343 -21.11 0.67 -24.21
N GLU A 344 -22.13 0.82 -23.37
CA GLU A 344 -23.37 1.53 -23.67
C GLU A 344 -23.62 2.61 -22.62
N ALA A 345 -23.96 3.81 -23.10
CA ALA A 345 -24.45 4.92 -22.32
C ALA A 345 -25.96 5.07 -22.57
N THR A 346 -26.74 5.17 -21.49
CA THR A 346 -28.17 5.41 -21.50
C THR A 346 -28.55 6.54 -20.54
N GLY A 347 -29.79 7.01 -20.59
CA GLY A 347 -30.28 8.15 -19.80
C GLY A 347 -30.47 9.39 -20.67
N GLN A 348 -29.98 10.55 -20.20
CA GLN A 348 -30.10 11.83 -20.94
C GLN A 348 -29.25 11.87 -22.21
N VAL A 349 -28.22 11.03 -22.29
CA VAL A 349 -27.40 10.83 -23.46
C VAL A 349 -27.41 9.35 -23.80
N ARG A 350 -27.49 9.04 -25.10
CA ARG A 350 -27.43 7.67 -25.61
C ARG A 350 -26.24 7.52 -26.53
N GLY A 351 -25.52 6.41 -26.39
CA GLY A 351 -24.43 6.05 -27.28
C GLY A 351 -23.91 4.65 -26.98
N ALA A 352 -23.25 4.05 -27.95
CA ALA A 352 -22.61 2.76 -27.78
C ALA A 352 -21.32 2.74 -28.58
N ALA A 353 -20.32 2.01 -28.07
CA ALA A 353 -19.07 1.79 -28.77
C ALA A 353 -18.69 0.31 -28.68
N GLY A 354 -18.21 -0.24 -29.79
CA GLY A 354 -17.53 -1.52 -29.80
C GLY A 354 -16.11 -1.34 -29.24
N GLY A 355 -15.71 -2.22 -28.34
CA GLY A 355 -14.42 -2.19 -27.65
C GLY A 355 -14.50 -1.75 -26.18
N PRO A 356 -13.34 -1.51 -25.56
CA PRO A 356 -13.22 -1.24 -24.13
C PRO A 356 -13.34 0.24 -23.77
N THR A 357 -13.62 1.14 -24.72
CA THR A 357 -13.74 2.58 -24.45
C THR A 357 -14.94 3.19 -25.16
N LEU A 358 -15.50 4.24 -24.57
CA LEU A 358 -16.61 5.02 -25.09
C LEU A 358 -16.34 6.50 -24.86
N ALA A 359 -16.66 7.33 -25.85
CA ALA A 359 -16.75 8.77 -25.70
C ALA A 359 -18.01 9.28 -26.41
N VAL A 360 -18.90 9.94 -25.67
CA VAL A 360 -20.14 10.49 -26.23
C VAL A 360 -20.26 11.94 -25.81
N ARG A 361 -20.59 12.82 -26.76
CA ARG A 361 -20.84 14.23 -26.46
C ARG A 361 -22.03 14.34 -25.52
N ALA A 362 -21.88 15.12 -24.45
CA ALA A 362 -22.88 15.26 -23.41
C ALA A 362 -22.90 16.69 -22.85
N PRO A 363 -24.02 17.17 -22.30
CA PRO A 363 -24.00 18.28 -21.34
C PRO A 363 -23.05 18.00 -20.16
N ARG A 364 -22.56 19.05 -19.50
CA ARG A 364 -21.62 18.95 -18.37
C ARG A 364 -22.09 18.00 -17.26
N ASP A 365 -23.37 18.09 -16.91
CA ASP A 365 -23.96 17.41 -15.74
C ASP A 365 -24.98 16.35 -16.18
N ALA A 366 -24.74 15.70 -17.31
CA ALA A 366 -25.67 14.72 -17.86
C ALA A 366 -25.77 13.49 -16.95
N SER A 367 -27.00 13.11 -16.58
CA SER A 367 -27.26 11.85 -15.90
C SER A 367 -27.18 10.70 -16.92
N VAL A 368 -26.14 9.88 -16.77
CA VAL A 368 -25.84 8.76 -17.66
C VAL A 368 -25.62 7.49 -16.85
N GLU A 369 -26.25 6.42 -17.31
CA GLU A 369 -25.95 5.06 -16.85
C GLU A 369 -25.02 4.39 -17.86
N LEU A 370 -23.96 3.78 -17.35
CA LEU A 370 -22.94 3.11 -18.13
C LEU A 370 -22.98 1.62 -17.84
N THR A 371 -23.15 0.84 -18.90
CA THR A 371 -23.08 -0.62 -18.85
C THR A 371 -22.10 -1.14 -19.88
N ALA A 372 -21.57 -2.33 -19.65
CA ALA A 372 -20.65 -3.01 -20.56
C ALA A 372 -21.03 -4.46 -20.76
N LYS A 373 -20.71 -4.99 -21.94
CA LYS A 373 -20.75 -6.42 -22.25
C LYS A 373 -19.34 -6.99 -22.28
N LEU A 374 -19.21 -8.22 -21.83
CA LEU A 374 -17.95 -8.96 -21.81
C LEU A 374 -17.85 -9.91 -23.01
N ARG A 375 -16.62 -10.20 -23.46
CA ARG A 375 -16.35 -11.14 -24.56
C ARG A 375 -16.87 -12.55 -24.29
N GLU A 376 -16.73 -13.01 -23.05
CA GLU A 376 -17.14 -14.36 -22.63
C GLU A 376 -18.61 -14.42 -22.17
N GLY A 377 -19.35 -13.32 -22.35
CA GLY A 377 -20.73 -13.18 -21.88
C GLY A 377 -20.81 -12.52 -20.49
N GLY A 378 -22.01 -12.03 -20.17
CA GLY A 378 -22.26 -11.25 -18.97
C GLY A 378 -22.17 -9.73 -19.18
N THR A 379 -22.64 -9.00 -18.18
CA THR A 379 -22.75 -7.54 -18.19
C THR A 379 -22.19 -6.93 -16.91
N LEU A 380 -21.67 -5.71 -17.00
CA LEU A 380 -21.18 -4.95 -15.86
C LEU A 380 -21.81 -3.55 -15.86
N ALA A 381 -22.11 -3.04 -14.66
CA ALA A 381 -22.43 -1.63 -14.47
C ALA A 381 -21.15 -0.87 -14.09
N ALA A 382 -21.10 0.42 -14.41
CA ALA A 382 -19.98 1.26 -14.03
C ALA A 382 -19.91 1.39 -12.50
N VAL A 383 -18.68 1.31 -11.97
CA VAL A 383 -18.40 1.66 -10.59
C VAL A 383 -18.68 3.15 -10.42
N ARG A 384 -19.45 3.49 -9.39
CA ARG A 384 -19.74 4.88 -9.01
C ARG A 384 -18.95 5.26 -7.77
#